data_AF-A0A936DAI4-F1
#
_entry.id   AF-A0A936DAI4-F1
#
_cell.length_a   1.000
_cell.length_b   1.000
_cell.length_c   1.000
_cell.angle_alpha   90.00
_cell.angle_beta   90.00
_cell.angle_gamma   90.00
#
_symmetry.space_group_name_H-M   'P 1'
#
loop_
_entity.id
_entity.type
_entity.pdbx_description
1 polymer ?
#
loop_
_entity_poly.entity_id
_entity_poly.type
_entity_poly.pdbx_seq_one_letter_code
_entity_poly.pdbx_strand_id
1 'polypeptide(L)'
;MWFAWWLALVGAPELTLDWEAPAGCPDAQALRHDLEQRWSTVATAVVRVRGRVVAAARGGFALRLQIETPDGAASRELVADDCGELAEAAALMITIAATGPAAPPPSIDEVHGRAGAETSPPDPMAVPEPATPTSSAPDMPAVTPDIAAITTGGPAITTEVPAATAAVDARPRTTGRDGRIARPRVALELAGGVDAGAVPGIGGTLLAHVGVHWPRLRAQGLVVYAIDRTVGEVPAARHRVLAGGLELCGLGVVGAWAMGGCGSGEVGRLHAQGTRGVDLRGRGVPWLALALGPRFERAFAGRFGAFVAVAVVVPLSRHRFDIGGRDVGEVAPAGVRAALGLAVRL
;
A
#
# COMPACT_ATOMS: atom_id res chain seq x y z
N MET A 1 -3.18 10.69 -29.13
CA MET A 1 -3.90 9.47 -29.52
C MET A 1 -2.92 8.28 -29.55
N TRP A 2 -2.11 8.08 -28.49
CA TRP A 2 -0.88 7.24 -28.50
C TRP A 2 -0.73 6.32 -27.26
N PHE A 3 -1.79 6.10 -26.47
CA PHE A 3 -1.72 5.37 -25.19
C PHE A 3 -2.26 3.92 -25.24
N ALA A 4 -2.53 3.36 -26.42
CA ALA A 4 -3.28 2.09 -26.55
C ALA A 4 -2.44 0.80 -26.76
N TRP A 5 -1.11 0.85 -26.66
CA TRP A 5 -0.23 -0.28 -27.07
C TRP A 5 0.48 -1.03 -25.94
N TRP A 6 0.12 -0.80 -24.67
CA TRP A 6 0.76 -1.45 -23.52
C TRP A 6 -0.09 -2.50 -22.80
N LEU A 7 -1.11 -3.06 -23.47
CA LEU A 7 -1.73 -4.31 -23.05
C LEU A 7 -0.77 -5.45 -23.40
N ALA A 8 0.23 -5.63 -22.54
CA ALA A 8 1.08 -6.80 -22.53
C ALA A 8 0.19 -8.07 -22.57
N LEU A 9 0.57 -9.01 -23.42
CA LEU A 9 0.00 -10.35 -23.46
C LEU A 9 0.22 -10.98 -22.08
N VAL A 10 -0.76 -10.88 -21.21
CA VAL A 10 -0.87 -11.79 -20.07
C VAL A 10 -1.23 -13.14 -20.70
N GLY A 11 -0.24 -14.02 -20.81
CA GLY A 11 -0.46 -15.38 -21.27
C GLY A 11 -1.55 -16.02 -20.41
N ALA A 12 -2.55 -16.63 -21.04
CA ALA A 12 -3.55 -17.38 -20.30
C ALA A 12 -2.84 -18.46 -19.45
N PRO A 13 -3.31 -18.72 -18.23
CA PRO A 13 -2.74 -19.78 -17.41
C PRO A 13 -2.81 -21.10 -18.18
N GLU A 14 -1.66 -21.74 -18.40
CA GLU A 14 -1.53 -22.97 -19.16
C GLU A 14 -1.05 -24.10 -18.25
N LEU A 15 -1.79 -25.21 -18.23
CA LEU A 15 -1.46 -26.41 -17.46
C LEU A 15 -1.03 -27.53 -18.42
N THR A 16 0.24 -27.94 -18.33
CA THR A 16 0.74 -29.15 -19.00
C THR A 16 0.82 -30.30 -17.99
N LEU A 17 0.11 -31.40 -18.26
CA LEU A 17 0.04 -32.58 -17.37
C LEU A 17 0.52 -33.84 -18.09
N ASP A 18 1.62 -34.41 -17.59
CA ASP A 18 2.18 -35.71 -17.97
C ASP A 18 1.96 -36.69 -16.80
N TRP A 19 1.05 -37.65 -16.94
CA TRP A 19 0.60 -38.49 -15.83
C TRP A 19 0.54 -39.97 -16.24
N GLU A 20 1.28 -40.81 -15.53
CA GLU A 20 1.32 -42.26 -15.72
C GLU A 20 0.82 -42.98 -14.46
N ALA A 21 -0.15 -43.87 -14.60
CA ALA A 21 -0.67 -44.68 -13.51
C ALA A 21 -0.97 -46.13 -13.98
N PRO A 22 -0.87 -47.13 -13.09
CA PRO A 22 -1.22 -48.51 -13.43
C PRO A 22 -2.73 -48.68 -13.61
N ALA A 23 -3.14 -49.78 -14.24
CA ALA A 23 -4.55 -50.09 -14.43
C ALA A 23 -5.29 -50.16 -13.08
N GLY A 24 -6.45 -49.52 -13.02
CA GLY A 24 -7.27 -49.41 -11.80
C GLY A 24 -7.06 -48.10 -11.01
N CYS A 25 -6.06 -47.30 -11.36
CA CYS A 25 -5.86 -45.98 -10.76
C CYS A 25 -6.40 -44.84 -11.64
N PRO A 26 -6.69 -43.66 -11.05
CA PRO A 26 -7.10 -42.49 -11.81
C PRO A 26 -6.06 -42.14 -12.89
N ASP A 27 -6.52 -42.04 -14.13
CA ASP A 27 -5.70 -41.67 -15.28
C ASP A 27 -5.53 -40.15 -15.41
N ALA A 28 -4.78 -39.73 -16.43
CA ALA A 28 -4.51 -38.33 -16.70
C ALA A 28 -5.79 -37.50 -16.96
N GLN A 29 -6.83 -38.12 -17.51
CA GLN A 29 -8.08 -37.44 -17.85
C GLN A 29 -8.94 -37.22 -16.59
N ALA A 30 -9.02 -38.22 -15.71
CA ALA A 30 -9.69 -38.09 -14.41
C ALA A 30 -9.03 -36.98 -13.56
N LEU A 31 -7.70 -36.97 -13.47
CA LEU A 31 -6.97 -35.93 -12.74
C LEU A 31 -7.17 -34.54 -13.35
N ARG A 32 -7.17 -34.42 -14.69
CA ARG A 32 -7.44 -33.15 -15.37
C ARG A 32 -8.84 -32.62 -15.07
N HIS A 33 -9.85 -33.49 -15.08
CA HIS A 33 -11.22 -33.09 -14.76
C HIS A 33 -11.34 -32.52 -13.34
N ASP A 34 -10.70 -33.20 -12.38
CA ASP A 34 -10.64 -32.74 -10.98
C ASP A 34 -9.91 -31.40 -10.84
N LEU A 35 -8.82 -31.22 -11.59
CA LEU A 35 -8.09 -29.95 -11.63
C LEU A 35 -8.96 -28.85 -12.24
N GLU A 36 -9.60 -29.06 -13.40
CA GLU A 36 -10.45 -28.06 -14.06
C GLU A 36 -11.57 -27.54 -13.16
N GLN A 37 -12.21 -28.42 -12.38
CA GLN A 37 -13.22 -28.03 -11.39
C GLN A 37 -12.65 -27.11 -10.29
N ARG A 38 -11.40 -27.31 -9.88
CA ARG A 38 -10.72 -26.55 -8.80
C ARG A 38 -9.96 -25.32 -9.30
N TRP A 39 -9.50 -25.33 -10.56
CA TRP A 39 -8.51 -24.39 -11.13
C TRP A 39 -9.11 -23.07 -11.60
N SER A 40 -10.38 -23.08 -12.00
CA SER A 40 -11.08 -21.97 -12.67
C SER A 40 -11.12 -20.63 -11.91
N THR A 41 -10.76 -20.61 -10.63
CA THR A 41 -10.84 -19.41 -9.77
C THR A 41 -9.49 -18.83 -9.32
N VAL A 42 -8.36 -19.52 -9.51
CA VAL A 42 -7.13 -19.19 -8.74
C VAL A 42 -5.83 -19.14 -9.56
N ALA A 43 -5.77 -19.76 -10.75
CA ALA A 43 -4.49 -19.88 -11.44
C ALA A 43 -4.05 -18.59 -12.14
N THR A 44 -2.83 -18.17 -11.84
CA THR A 44 -2.19 -16.98 -12.44
C THR A 44 -0.92 -17.32 -13.22
N ALA A 45 -0.47 -18.58 -13.19
CA ALA A 45 0.83 -19.00 -13.73
C ALA A 45 0.73 -20.21 -14.68
N VAL A 46 1.75 -20.37 -15.52
CA VAL A 46 1.97 -21.57 -16.34
C VAL A 46 2.58 -22.66 -15.46
N VAL A 47 1.97 -23.84 -15.41
CA VAL A 47 2.41 -24.96 -14.56
C VAL A 47 2.63 -26.20 -15.41
N ARG A 48 3.81 -26.84 -15.25
CA ARG A 48 4.07 -28.16 -15.84
C ARG A 48 4.16 -29.20 -14.74
N VAL A 49 3.43 -30.30 -14.92
CA VAL A 49 3.33 -31.38 -13.94
C VAL A 49 3.72 -32.68 -14.59
N ARG A 50 4.59 -33.43 -13.92
CA ARG A 50 4.87 -34.83 -14.24
C ARG A 50 4.61 -35.70 -13.02
N GLY A 51 3.73 -36.68 -13.13
CA GLY A 51 3.41 -37.61 -12.06
C GLY A 51 3.44 -39.07 -12.52
N ARG A 52 4.03 -39.94 -11.70
CA ARG A 52 4.07 -41.38 -11.96
C ARG A 52 3.70 -42.17 -10.72
N VAL A 53 2.63 -42.95 -10.82
CA VAL A 53 2.17 -43.87 -9.78
C VAL A 53 2.70 -45.27 -10.08
N VAL A 54 3.25 -45.96 -9.06
CA VAL A 54 3.72 -47.34 -9.14
C VAL A 54 3.22 -48.14 -7.94
N ALA A 55 3.03 -49.45 -8.08
CA ALA A 55 2.72 -50.32 -6.96
C ALA A 55 3.94 -50.42 -6.02
N ALA A 56 3.72 -50.29 -4.71
CA ALA A 56 4.78 -50.37 -3.71
C ALA A 56 5.06 -51.82 -3.29
N ALA A 57 6.30 -52.12 -2.90
CA ALA A 57 6.75 -53.48 -2.60
C ALA A 57 6.05 -54.14 -1.39
N ARG A 58 5.42 -53.35 -0.50
CA ARG A 58 4.74 -53.83 0.71
C ARG A 58 3.21 -53.84 0.58
N GLY A 59 2.69 -53.77 -0.65
CA GLY A 59 1.30 -53.38 -0.89
C GLY A 59 1.15 -51.86 -0.93
N GLY A 60 0.04 -51.38 -1.50
CA GLY A 60 -0.21 -49.97 -1.73
C GLY A 60 0.47 -49.39 -2.97
N PHE A 61 0.50 -48.05 -3.04
CA PHE A 61 0.97 -47.28 -4.19
C PHE A 61 1.94 -46.18 -3.75
N ALA A 62 2.89 -45.86 -4.64
CA ALA A 62 3.80 -44.74 -4.48
C ALA A 62 3.69 -43.80 -5.68
N LEU A 63 3.60 -42.49 -5.43
CA LEU A 63 3.58 -41.44 -6.43
C LEU A 63 4.87 -40.64 -6.36
N ARG A 64 5.55 -40.47 -7.49
CA ARG A 64 6.58 -39.45 -7.68
C ARG A 64 5.99 -38.29 -8.49
N LEU A 65 5.92 -37.12 -7.86
CA LEU A 65 5.35 -35.90 -8.44
C LEU A 65 6.42 -34.84 -8.62
N GLN A 66 6.52 -34.28 -9.82
CA GLN A 66 7.34 -33.12 -10.16
C GLN A 66 6.43 -31.99 -10.65
N ILE A 67 6.63 -30.79 -10.10
CA ILE A 67 5.89 -29.59 -10.46
C ILE A 67 6.90 -28.51 -10.81
N GLU A 68 6.81 -27.95 -12.01
CA GLU A 68 7.59 -26.82 -12.47
C GLU A 68 6.69 -25.60 -12.62
N THR A 69 7.06 -24.52 -11.96
CA THR A 69 6.44 -23.19 -12.07
C THR A 69 7.51 -22.18 -12.54
N PRO A 70 7.13 -20.93 -12.88
CA PRO A 70 8.11 -19.89 -13.21
C PRO A 70 9.12 -19.62 -12.07
N ASP A 71 8.73 -19.91 -10.82
CA ASP A 71 9.53 -19.67 -9.63
C ASP A 71 10.50 -20.82 -9.30
N GLY A 72 10.34 -21.97 -9.93
CA GLY A 72 11.23 -23.11 -9.75
C GLY A 72 10.56 -24.47 -9.92
N ALA A 73 11.30 -25.52 -9.60
CA ALA A 73 10.83 -26.90 -9.67
C ALA A 73 10.81 -27.55 -8.27
N ALA A 74 9.76 -28.31 -7.97
CA ALA A 74 9.62 -29.08 -6.75
C ALA A 74 9.36 -30.56 -7.07
N SER A 75 9.94 -31.47 -6.28
CA SER A 75 9.70 -32.91 -6.38
C SER A 75 9.25 -33.45 -5.03
N ARG A 76 8.24 -34.33 -5.03
CA ARG A 76 7.71 -35.01 -3.85
C ARG A 76 7.45 -36.48 -4.15
N GLU A 77 7.63 -37.30 -3.13
CA GLU A 77 7.24 -38.71 -3.16
C GLU A 77 6.16 -38.93 -2.09
N LEU A 78 5.07 -39.57 -2.47
CA LEU A 78 3.93 -39.87 -1.61
C LEU A 78 3.65 -41.36 -1.65
N VAL A 79 3.16 -41.92 -0.54
CA VAL A 79 2.78 -43.32 -0.43
C VAL A 79 1.40 -43.39 0.23
N ALA A 80 0.51 -44.23 -0.31
CA ALA A 80 -0.80 -44.49 0.26
C ALA A 80 -1.24 -45.93 -0.07
N ASP A 81 -2.21 -46.44 0.67
CA ASP A 81 -2.77 -47.77 0.42
C ASP A 81 -3.70 -47.77 -0.81
N ASP A 82 -4.34 -46.63 -1.09
CA ASP A 82 -5.24 -46.41 -2.23
C ASP A 82 -4.67 -45.38 -3.21
N CYS A 83 -4.73 -45.66 -4.52
CA CYS A 83 -4.18 -44.73 -5.51
C CYS A 83 -5.10 -43.54 -5.84
N GLY A 84 -6.39 -43.59 -5.49
CA GLY A 84 -7.28 -42.44 -5.51
C GLY A 84 -6.83 -41.36 -4.53
N GLU A 85 -6.40 -41.74 -3.32
CA GLU A 85 -5.85 -40.80 -2.33
C GLU A 85 -4.60 -40.07 -2.85
N LEU A 86 -3.72 -40.79 -3.57
CA LEU A 86 -2.53 -40.18 -4.20
C LEU A 86 -2.90 -39.17 -5.28
N ALA A 87 -3.92 -39.49 -6.10
CA ALA A 87 -4.39 -38.59 -7.14
C ALA A 87 -5.03 -37.32 -6.54
N GLU A 88 -5.82 -37.46 -5.46
CA GLU A 88 -6.43 -36.33 -4.77
C GLU A 88 -5.37 -35.44 -4.09
N ALA A 89 -4.41 -36.04 -3.41
CA ALA A 89 -3.28 -35.31 -2.82
C ALA A 89 -2.45 -34.58 -3.88
N ALA A 90 -2.23 -35.21 -5.05
CA ALA A 90 -1.58 -34.57 -6.19
C ALA A 90 -2.38 -33.37 -6.69
N ALA A 91 -3.69 -33.51 -6.89
CA ALA A 91 -4.56 -32.42 -7.33
C ALA A 91 -4.48 -31.21 -6.38
N LEU A 92 -4.48 -31.45 -5.07
CA LEU A 92 -4.32 -30.41 -4.05
C LEU A 92 -2.96 -29.72 -4.15
N MET A 93 -1.86 -30.47 -4.23
CA MET A 93 -0.52 -29.89 -4.34
C MET A 93 -0.33 -29.07 -5.62
N ILE A 94 -0.86 -29.54 -6.76
CA ILE A 94 -0.79 -28.80 -8.02
C ILE A 94 -1.62 -27.51 -7.91
N THR A 95 -2.82 -27.55 -7.31
CA THR A 95 -3.67 -26.36 -7.09
C THR A 95 -2.95 -25.31 -6.23
N ILE A 96 -2.25 -25.74 -5.17
CA ILE A 96 -1.45 -24.86 -4.31
C ILE A 96 -0.29 -24.25 -5.11
N ALA A 97 0.46 -25.06 -5.86
CA ALA A 97 1.58 -24.59 -6.67
C ALA A 97 1.15 -23.62 -7.78
N ALA A 98 -0.04 -23.82 -8.37
CA ALA A 98 -0.62 -22.95 -9.39
C ALA A 98 -1.07 -21.58 -8.87
N THR A 99 -1.25 -21.46 -7.56
CA THR A 99 -1.53 -20.18 -6.89
C THR A 99 -0.25 -19.32 -6.77
N GLY A 100 0.91 -19.87 -7.16
CA GLY A 100 2.22 -19.27 -6.95
C GLY A 100 2.71 -19.48 -5.52
N PRO A 101 4.03 -19.33 -5.25
CA PRO A 101 4.54 -19.39 -3.91
C PRO A 101 3.87 -18.31 -3.07
N ALA A 102 3.17 -18.72 -2.01
CA ALA A 102 3.23 -17.92 -0.80
C ALA A 102 4.72 -17.83 -0.47
N ALA A 103 5.30 -16.63 -0.59
CA ALA A 103 6.69 -16.28 -0.27
C ALA A 103 7.28 -17.23 0.77
N PRO A 104 8.52 -17.70 0.55
CA PRO A 104 9.11 -18.76 1.34
C PRO A 104 8.88 -18.49 2.83
N PRO A 105 8.34 -19.48 3.59
CA PRO A 105 8.31 -19.35 5.03
C PRO A 105 9.73 -19.02 5.48
N PRO A 106 9.91 -18.10 6.44
CA PRO A 106 11.25 -17.78 6.93
C PRO A 106 11.97 -19.07 7.24
N SER A 107 13.15 -19.24 6.66
CA SER A 107 14.09 -20.27 7.06
C SER A 107 14.18 -20.21 8.58
N ILE A 108 13.73 -21.29 9.22
CA ILE A 108 13.72 -21.45 10.69
C ILE A 108 15.15 -21.35 11.27
N ASP A 109 16.15 -21.42 10.39
CA ASP A 109 17.56 -21.17 10.68
C ASP A 109 17.86 -19.76 11.23
N GLU A 110 17.02 -18.75 10.96
CA GLU A 110 17.18 -17.41 11.59
C GLU A 110 16.52 -17.30 12.97
N VAL A 111 15.58 -18.20 13.33
CA VAL A 111 14.93 -18.18 14.66
C VAL A 111 15.74 -18.94 15.71
N HIS A 112 16.65 -19.83 15.30
CA HIS A 112 17.50 -20.59 16.24
C HIS A 112 18.91 -19.99 16.45
N GLY A 113 19.21 -18.83 15.86
CA GLY A 113 20.50 -18.13 16.01
C GLY A 113 20.78 -17.49 17.38
N ARG A 114 20.01 -17.78 18.45
CA ARG A 114 20.31 -17.27 19.81
C ARG A 114 19.89 -18.16 20.98
N ALA A 115 19.84 -19.48 20.80
CA ALA A 115 19.67 -20.41 21.91
C ALA A 115 20.64 -21.60 21.76
N GLY A 116 21.94 -21.29 21.83
CA GLY A 116 23.04 -22.25 21.87
C GLY A 116 24.05 -21.87 22.94
N ALA A 117 23.57 -21.49 24.15
CA ALA A 117 24.35 -21.74 25.36
C ALA A 117 24.08 -23.21 25.72
N GLU A 118 24.92 -24.05 25.15
CA GLU A 118 25.11 -25.44 25.50
C GLU A 118 25.16 -25.56 27.03
N THR A 119 24.10 -26.12 27.59
CA THR A 119 24.03 -26.45 29.01
C THR A 119 24.88 -27.69 29.18
N SER A 120 26.12 -27.49 29.64
CA SER A 120 26.93 -28.57 30.19
C SER A 120 26.11 -29.35 31.23
N PRO A 121 26.28 -30.68 31.29
CA PRO A 121 25.70 -31.49 32.36
C PRO A 121 26.13 -30.94 33.73
N PRO A 122 25.22 -30.93 34.73
CA PRO A 122 25.48 -30.32 36.02
C PRO A 122 26.63 -31.03 36.74
N ASP A 123 27.68 -30.25 37.05
CA ASP A 123 28.77 -30.63 37.93
C ASP A 123 28.23 -30.79 39.36
N PRO A 124 28.59 -31.85 40.13
CA PRO A 124 28.08 -32.06 41.48
C PRO A 124 28.59 -31.00 42.45
N MET A 125 27.67 -30.16 42.93
CA MET A 125 27.68 -29.43 44.21
C MET A 125 29.03 -28.83 44.68
N ALA A 126 29.29 -27.58 44.29
CA ALA A 126 30.15 -26.69 45.07
C ALA A 126 29.28 -25.76 45.93
N VAL A 127 29.59 -25.76 47.22
CA VAL A 127 28.96 -25.02 48.33
C VAL A 127 29.00 -23.50 48.06
N PRO A 128 27.91 -22.74 48.32
CA PRO A 128 27.92 -21.29 48.14
C PRO A 128 28.72 -20.59 49.24
N GLU A 129 29.71 -19.79 48.82
CA GLU A 129 30.41 -18.81 49.67
C GLU A 129 29.66 -17.46 49.65
N PRO A 130 29.57 -16.71 50.77
CA PRO A 130 28.69 -15.53 50.87
C PRO A 130 29.26 -14.22 50.32
N ALA A 131 28.43 -13.57 49.49
CA ALA A 131 28.15 -12.13 49.32
C ALA A 131 29.26 -11.12 48.94
N THR A 132 28.96 -10.30 47.92
CA THR A 132 29.08 -8.84 48.03
C THR A 132 28.12 -8.13 47.06
N PRO A 133 27.35 -7.12 47.52
CA PRO A 133 26.56 -6.27 46.65
C PRO A 133 27.40 -5.09 46.16
N THR A 134 27.51 -4.91 44.84
CA THR A 134 28.02 -3.65 44.27
C THR A 134 26.86 -2.93 43.59
N SER A 135 26.33 -1.96 44.33
CA SER A 135 25.51 -0.87 43.82
C SER A 135 26.37 0.01 42.93
N SER A 136 25.93 0.26 41.70
CA SER A 136 26.47 1.31 40.85
C SER A 136 25.30 2.01 40.18
N ALA A 137 24.96 3.15 40.76
CA ALA A 137 24.08 4.14 40.17
C ALA A 137 24.78 4.80 38.97
N PRO A 138 24.14 4.92 37.81
CA PRO A 138 24.69 5.70 36.70
C PRO A 138 24.52 7.20 36.94
N ASP A 139 25.65 7.89 36.89
CA ASP A 139 25.78 9.35 36.87
C ASP A 139 25.08 9.93 35.63
N MET A 140 24.27 10.96 35.84
CA MET A 140 23.51 11.64 34.80
C MET A 140 24.14 13.02 34.56
N PRO A 141 24.76 13.29 33.39
CA PRO A 141 25.29 14.62 33.12
C PRO A 141 24.16 15.61 32.78
N ALA A 142 24.13 16.72 33.52
CA ALA A 142 23.32 17.88 33.22
C ALA A 142 23.88 18.58 31.96
N VAL A 143 23.10 18.57 30.88
CA VAL A 143 23.39 19.36 29.67
C VAL A 143 22.56 20.63 29.71
N THR A 144 23.23 21.76 29.91
CA THR A 144 22.69 23.11 29.79
C THR A 144 22.77 23.53 28.32
N PRO A 145 21.67 23.82 27.61
CA PRO A 145 21.75 24.42 26.28
C PRO A 145 21.97 25.94 26.40
N ASP A 146 23.16 26.37 25.97
CA ASP A 146 23.51 27.77 25.73
C ASP A 146 22.82 28.23 24.44
N ILE A 147 21.79 29.07 24.58
CA ILE A 147 21.04 29.67 23.46
C ILE A 147 21.82 30.91 23.02
N ALA A 148 22.81 30.71 22.17
CA ALA A 148 23.48 31.78 21.46
C ALA A 148 22.51 32.43 20.45
N ALA A 149 22.37 33.74 20.57
CA ALA A 149 21.54 34.61 19.76
C ALA A 149 21.86 34.50 18.26
N ILE A 150 20.87 34.12 17.45
CA ILE A 150 20.95 34.20 15.99
C ILE A 150 20.56 35.63 15.59
N THR A 151 21.57 36.41 15.23
CA THR A 151 21.46 37.76 14.67
C THR A 151 20.76 37.72 13.31
N THR A 152 19.63 38.43 13.23
CA THR A 152 18.91 38.79 12.00
C THR A 152 19.77 39.69 11.10
N GLY A 153 20.32 39.13 10.02
CA GLY A 153 20.93 39.87 8.91
C GLY A 153 20.13 39.63 7.62
N GLY A 154 19.15 40.49 7.34
CA GLY A 154 18.39 40.46 6.09
C GLY A 154 19.12 41.25 5.00
N PRO A 155 19.31 40.71 3.78
CA PRO A 155 19.82 41.50 2.67
C PRO A 155 18.73 42.43 2.13
N ALA A 156 19.03 43.73 2.10
CA ALA A 156 18.24 44.75 1.42
C ALA A 156 18.31 44.52 -0.09
N ILE A 157 17.20 44.08 -0.69
CA ILE A 157 17.05 44.03 -2.14
C ILE A 157 16.50 45.38 -2.61
N THR A 158 17.39 46.23 -3.10
CA THR A 158 17.05 47.45 -3.83
C THR A 158 16.55 47.04 -5.21
N THR A 159 15.24 47.19 -5.45
CA THR A 159 14.65 46.99 -6.78
C THR A 159 14.59 48.34 -7.48
N GLU A 160 15.50 48.55 -8.42
CA GLU A 160 15.53 49.69 -9.31
C GLU A 160 14.40 49.56 -10.34
N VAL A 161 13.51 50.55 -10.37
CA VAL A 161 12.34 50.62 -11.26
C VAL A 161 12.73 51.41 -12.51
N PRO A 162 12.78 50.80 -13.71
CA PRO A 162 12.94 51.56 -14.94
C PRO A 162 11.63 52.29 -15.28
N ALA A 163 11.70 53.61 -15.30
CA ALA A 163 10.68 54.49 -15.86
C ALA A 163 10.64 54.34 -17.38
N ALA A 164 9.58 53.71 -17.90
CA ALA A 164 9.26 53.70 -19.32
C ALA A 164 7.89 54.32 -19.53
N THR A 165 7.91 55.60 -19.88
CA THR A 165 6.79 56.42 -20.31
C THR A 165 6.38 56.00 -21.72
N ALA A 166 5.25 55.33 -21.87
CA ALA A 166 4.58 55.17 -23.16
C ALA A 166 3.09 55.44 -22.97
N ALA A 167 2.67 56.62 -23.43
CA ALA A 167 1.29 57.04 -23.51
C ALA A 167 0.55 56.13 -24.50
N VAL A 168 -0.26 55.22 -23.96
CA VAL A 168 -1.29 54.50 -24.69
C VAL A 168 -2.61 55.10 -24.28
N ASP A 169 -3.36 55.61 -25.27
CA ASP A 169 -4.74 56.09 -25.15
C ASP A 169 -5.64 55.00 -24.56
N ALA A 170 -5.67 54.93 -23.24
CA ALA A 170 -6.56 54.09 -22.47
C ALA A 170 -7.89 54.82 -22.34
N ARG A 171 -8.80 54.59 -23.30
CA ARG A 171 -10.23 54.77 -23.00
C ARG A 171 -10.53 53.96 -21.74
N PRO A 172 -10.98 54.59 -20.64
CA PRO A 172 -11.30 53.87 -19.42
C PRO A 172 -12.48 52.96 -19.74
N ARG A 173 -12.20 51.66 -19.96
CA ARG A 173 -13.23 50.64 -19.86
C ARG A 173 -13.65 50.63 -18.40
N THR A 174 -14.68 51.42 -18.11
CA THR A 174 -15.52 51.33 -16.93
C THR A 174 -16.22 49.97 -16.95
N THR A 175 -15.47 48.88 -16.75
CA THR A 175 -16.04 47.68 -16.15
C THR A 175 -16.34 48.07 -14.73
N GLY A 176 -17.55 48.60 -14.50
CA GLY A 176 -18.10 48.92 -13.20
C GLY A 176 -17.92 47.72 -12.30
N ARG A 177 -16.82 47.74 -11.56
CA ARG A 177 -16.50 46.80 -10.51
C ARG A 177 -17.29 47.29 -9.32
N ASP A 178 -18.62 47.16 -9.43
CA ASP A 178 -19.51 47.31 -8.29
C ASP A 178 -18.89 46.44 -7.19
N GLY A 179 -18.36 47.09 -6.15
CA GLY A 179 -17.63 46.49 -5.04
C GLY A 179 -18.54 45.66 -4.14
N ARG A 180 -19.48 44.92 -4.72
CA ARG A 180 -20.29 43.93 -4.02
C ARG A 180 -19.33 42.88 -3.49
N ILE A 181 -19.11 42.97 -2.18
CA ILE A 181 -18.42 41.96 -1.39
C ILE A 181 -19.01 40.61 -1.78
N ALA A 182 -18.18 39.77 -2.38
CA ALA A 182 -18.63 38.48 -2.87
C ALA A 182 -19.12 37.64 -1.69
N ARG A 183 -20.37 37.21 -1.76
CA ARG A 183 -21.00 36.45 -0.68
C ARG A 183 -20.36 35.06 -0.60
N PRO A 184 -19.91 34.63 0.60
CA PRO A 184 -19.45 33.26 0.81
C PRO A 184 -20.56 32.28 0.45
N ARG A 185 -20.19 31.17 -0.20
CA ARG A 185 -21.13 30.08 -0.53
C ARG A 185 -20.69 28.80 0.14
N VAL A 186 -21.63 28.02 0.64
CA VAL A 186 -21.32 26.69 1.20
C VAL A 186 -21.34 25.68 0.06
N ALA A 187 -20.42 24.72 0.09
CA ALA A 187 -20.44 23.59 -0.82
C ALA A 187 -20.14 22.28 -0.12
N LEU A 188 -20.70 21.22 -0.67
CA LEU A 188 -20.43 19.82 -0.33
C LEU A 188 -19.77 19.15 -1.54
N GLU A 189 -18.74 18.35 -1.31
CA GLU A 189 -18.08 17.59 -2.36
C GLU A 189 -17.82 16.14 -1.98
N LEU A 190 -17.85 15.28 -3.00
CA LEU A 190 -17.48 13.88 -2.91
C LEU A 190 -16.58 13.53 -4.10
N ALA A 191 -15.52 12.76 -3.83
CA ALA A 191 -14.60 12.30 -4.85
C ALA A 191 -14.14 10.86 -4.61
N GLY A 192 -13.81 10.19 -5.70
CA GLY A 192 -13.04 8.96 -5.72
C GLY A 192 -11.68 9.23 -6.36
N GLY A 193 -10.67 8.47 -5.96
CA GLY A 193 -9.32 8.67 -6.44
C GLY A 193 -8.41 7.47 -6.23
N VAL A 194 -7.14 7.70 -6.51
CA VAL A 194 -6.05 6.77 -6.25
C VAL A 194 -4.95 7.50 -5.47
N ASP A 195 -4.30 6.81 -4.54
CA ASP A 195 -2.98 7.25 -4.06
C ASP A 195 -1.91 6.21 -4.39
N ALA A 196 -0.71 6.69 -4.65
CA ALA A 196 0.49 5.89 -4.81
C ALA A 196 1.63 6.48 -3.97
N GLY A 197 2.42 5.63 -3.33
CA GLY A 197 3.67 6.02 -2.67
C GLY A 197 3.56 6.31 -1.18
N ALA A 198 2.66 7.20 -0.73
CA ALA A 198 2.66 7.67 0.66
C ALA A 198 2.44 6.55 1.70
N VAL A 199 1.55 5.61 1.36
CA VAL A 199 1.45 4.30 2.01
C VAL A 199 1.91 3.27 0.99
N PRO A 200 2.64 2.21 1.38
CA PRO A 200 3.13 1.22 0.43
C PRO A 200 2.03 0.70 -0.51
N GLY A 201 2.36 0.58 -1.80
CA GLY A 201 1.44 0.16 -2.85
C GLY A 201 0.60 1.28 -3.49
N ILE A 202 -0.33 0.87 -4.36
CA ILE A 202 -1.31 1.72 -5.02
C ILE A 202 -2.69 1.32 -4.52
N GLY A 203 -3.56 2.28 -4.22
CA GLY A 203 -4.94 1.95 -3.84
C GLY A 203 -5.92 3.09 -3.98
N GLY A 204 -7.19 2.73 -3.90
CA GLY A 204 -8.29 3.69 -4.01
C GLY A 204 -8.38 4.61 -2.79
N THR A 205 -8.97 5.77 -3.01
CA THR A 205 -9.30 6.73 -1.94
C THR A 205 -10.65 7.35 -2.18
N LEU A 206 -11.37 7.61 -1.09
CA LEU A 206 -12.61 8.37 -1.07
C LEU A 206 -12.38 9.65 -0.29
N LEU A 207 -12.84 10.77 -0.85
CA LEU A 207 -12.75 12.07 -0.21
C LEU A 207 -14.13 12.69 -0.08
N ALA A 208 -14.37 13.32 1.07
CA ALA A 208 -15.52 14.17 1.30
C ALA A 208 -15.05 15.54 1.77
N HIS A 209 -15.63 16.60 1.22
CA HIS A 209 -15.34 17.96 1.65
C HIS A 209 -16.61 18.74 1.98
N VAL A 210 -16.51 19.60 3.00
CA VAL A 210 -17.55 20.58 3.32
C VAL A 210 -16.87 21.90 3.65
N GLY A 211 -17.30 22.99 3.00
CA GLY A 211 -16.59 24.25 3.18
C GLY A 211 -17.24 25.46 2.56
N VAL A 212 -16.53 26.58 2.68
CA VAL A 212 -16.94 27.91 2.25
C VAL A 212 -16.09 28.36 1.06
N HIS A 213 -16.77 28.88 0.04
CA HIS A 213 -16.21 29.33 -1.23
C HIS A 213 -16.36 30.84 -1.35
N TRP A 214 -15.23 31.50 -1.58
CA TRP A 214 -15.13 32.87 -2.07
C TRP A 214 -14.63 32.84 -3.53
N PRO A 215 -14.70 33.95 -4.29
CA PRO A 215 -14.34 33.94 -5.71
C PRO A 215 -12.90 33.51 -6.03
N ARG A 216 -11.98 33.65 -5.06
CA ARG A 216 -10.55 33.34 -5.23
C ARG A 216 -9.99 32.45 -4.12
N LEU A 217 -10.75 32.21 -3.07
CA LEU A 217 -10.31 31.50 -1.89
C LEU A 217 -11.36 30.46 -1.53
N ARG A 218 -10.90 29.31 -1.06
CA ARG A 218 -11.76 28.28 -0.53
C ARG A 218 -11.14 27.72 0.74
N ALA A 219 -11.99 27.48 1.73
CA ALA A 219 -11.61 26.82 2.97
C ALA A 219 -12.60 25.70 3.27
N GLN A 220 -12.12 24.49 3.49
CA GLN A 220 -12.98 23.33 3.69
C GLN A 220 -12.42 22.32 4.68
N GLY A 221 -13.32 21.67 5.41
CA GLY A 221 -13.04 20.41 6.08
C GLY A 221 -12.95 19.29 5.07
N LEU A 222 -12.03 18.35 5.32
CA LEU A 222 -11.74 17.19 4.49
C LEU A 222 -11.88 15.91 5.34
N VAL A 223 -12.44 14.86 4.76
CA VAL A 223 -12.33 13.48 5.24
C VAL A 223 -11.71 12.63 4.15
N VAL A 224 -10.62 11.93 4.47
CA VAL A 224 -9.93 10.98 3.58
C VAL A 224 -10.12 9.58 4.12
N TYR A 225 -10.54 8.68 3.23
CA TYR A 225 -10.64 7.27 3.51
C TYR A 225 -9.92 6.46 2.41
N ALA A 226 -8.75 5.94 2.73
CA ALA A 226 -7.98 5.11 1.80
C ALA A 226 -8.42 3.64 1.91
N ILE A 227 -8.81 3.06 0.78
CA ILE A 227 -9.28 1.68 0.65
C ILE A 227 -8.09 0.73 0.83
N ASP A 228 -8.37 -0.44 1.41
CA ASP A 228 -7.40 -1.48 1.74
C ASP A 228 -6.44 -1.79 0.58
N ARG A 229 -5.14 -1.74 0.88
CA ARG A 229 -4.06 -2.06 -0.07
C ARG A 229 -3.31 -3.28 0.39
N THR A 230 -3.09 -4.22 -0.51
CA THR A 230 -2.14 -5.33 -0.33
C THR A 230 -0.81 -4.93 -0.93
N VAL A 231 0.26 -5.13 -0.17
CA VAL A 231 1.61 -4.70 -0.50
C VAL A 231 2.51 -5.93 -0.52
N GLY A 232 3.34 -6.05 -1.56
CA GLY A 232 4.24 -7.19 -1.78
C GLY A 232 3.66 -8.25 -2.73
N GLU A 233 4.53 -9.11 -3.26
CA GLU A 233 4.12 -10.30 -4.03
C GLU A 233 3.29 -11.27 -3.18
N VAL A 234 3.49 -11.23 -1.86
CA VAL A 234 2.58 -11.85 -0.89
C VAL A 234 1.89 -10.75 -0.11
N PRO A 235 0.54 -10.72 -0.08
CA PRO A 235 -0.19 -9.83 0.81
C PRO A 235 0.15 -10.25 2.24
N ALA A 236 1.07 -9.53 2.87
CA ALA A 236 1.46 -9.71 4.27
C ALA A 236 0.64 -8.79 5.19
N ALA A 237 0.22 -7.63 4.69
CA ALA A 237 -0.60 -6.68 5.43
C ALA A 237 -1.60 -5.93 4.54
N ARG A 238 -2.74 -5.57 5.14
CA ARG A 238 -3.71 -4.61 4.63
C ARG A 238 -3.53 -3.29 5.34
N HIS A 239 -3.41 -2.22 4.56
CA HIS A 239 -3.30 -0.86 5.07
C HIS A 239 -4.56 -0.05 4.78
N ARG A 240 -5.08 0.65 5.78
CA ARG A 240 -6.26 1.52 5.67
C ARG A 240 -5.99 2.83 6.40
N VAL A 241 -6.27 3.96 5.74
CA VAL A 241 -6.15 5.29 6.36
C VAL A 241 -7.54 5.87 6.53
N LEU A 242 -7.82 6.38 7.73
CA LEU A 242 -8.95 7.26 7.99
C LEU A 242 -8.40 8.54 8.60
N ALA A 243 -8.59 9.66 7.91
CA ALA A 243 -8.09 10.97 8.34
C ALA A 243 -9.13 12.06 8.13
N GLY A 244 -9.09 13.06 9.00
CA GLY A 244 -9.79 14.34 8.86
C GLY A 244 -8.77 15.47 8.68
N GLY A 245 -9.19 16.57 8.06
CA GLY A 245 -8.27 17.66 7.78
C GLY A 245 -8.93 18.96 7.40
N LEU A 246 -8.08 19.94 7.11
CA LEU A 246 -8.46 21.23 6.54
C LEU A 246 -7.73 21.41 5.22
N GLU A 247 -8.44 21.90 4.21
CA GLU A 247 -7.89 22.27 2.90
C GLU A 247 -8.18 23.73 2.59
N LEU A 248 -7.15 24.42 2.11
CA LEU A 248 -7.20 25.81 1.63
C LEU A 248 -6.79 25.84 0.17
N CYS A 249 -7.59 26.50 -0.68
CA CYS A 249 -7.26 26.67 -2.10
C CYS A 249 -7.30 28.14 -2.52
N GLY A 250 -6.33 28.54 -3.33
CA GLY A 250 -6.35 29.79 -4.09
C GLY A 250 -6.68 29.52 -5.55
N LEU A 251 -7.85 29.95 -6.03
CA LEU A 251 -8.37 29.65 -7.37
C LEU A 251 -8.46 30.91 -8.24
N GLY A 252 -8.04 30.80 -9.50
CA GLY A 252 -8.25 31.77 -10.57
C GLY A 252 -9.24 31.24 -11.60
N VAL A 253 -10.06 32.13 -12.17
CA VAL A 253 -11.04 31.76 -13.21
C VAL A 253 -10.48 32.06 -14.59
N VAL A 254 -10.46 31.06 -15.47
CA VAL A 254 -10.08 31.17 -16.88
C VAL A 254 -11.21 30.58 -17.73
N GLY A 255 -12.04 31.46 -18.29
CA GLY A 255 -13.24 31.05 -19.04
C GLY A 255 -14.24 30.32 -18.14
N ALA A 256 -14.57 29.07 -18.50
CA ALA A 256 -15.49 28.22 -17.74
C ALA A 256 -14.84 27.39 -16.62
N TRP A 257 -13.52 27.50 -16.46
CA TRP A 257 -12.74 26.72 -15.50
C TRP A 257 -12.24 27.61 -14.37
N ALA A 258 -12.32 27.11 -13.14
CA ALA A 258 -11.52 27.62 -12.03
C ALA A 258 -10.34 26.66 -11.83
N MET A 259 -9.14 27.22 -11.66
CA MET A 259 -7.92 26.44 -11.48
C MET A 259 -6.99 27.13 -10.49
N GLY A 260 -6.23 26.36 -9.74
CA GLY A 260 -5.27 26.92 -8.79
C GLY A 260 -4.63 25.88 -7.88
N GLY A 261 -3.90 26.36 -6.88
CA GLY A 261 -3.20 25.53 -5.91
C GLY A 261 -4.01 25.32 -4.65
N CYS A 262 -4.01 24.09 -4.14
CA CYS A 262 -4.60 23.70 -2.87
C CYS A 262 -3.52 23.12 -1.95
N GLY A 263 -3.61 23.43 -0.67
CA GLY A 263 -2.82 22.82 0.39
C GLY A 263 -3.73 22.30 1.50
N SER A 264 -3.42 21.12 2.03
CA SER A 264 -4.18 20.53 3.14
C SER A 264 -3.29 19.92 4.21
N GLY A 265 -3.82 19.86 5.42
CA GLY A 265 -3.25 19.13 6.55
C GLY A 265 -4.21 18.04 7.00
N GLU A 266 -3.69 16.83 7.19
CA GLU A 266 -4.44 15.63 7.56
C GLU A 266 -3.98 15.10 8.92
N VAL A 267 -4.95 14.73 9.75
CA VAL A 267 -4.73 14.01 11.03
C VAL A 267 -5.68 12.83 11.12
N GLY A 268 -5.17 11.66 11.51
CA GLY A 268 -5.97 10.45 11.51
C GLY A 268 -5.27 9.23 12.08
N ARG A 269 -5.70 8.06 11.59
CA ARG A 269 -5.08 6.77 11.91
C ARG A 269 -4.81 5.96 10.66
N LEU A 270 -3.61 5.40 10.59
CA LEU A 270 -3.22 4.36 9.65
C LEU A 270 -3.32 3.01 10.37
N HIS A 271 -4.22 2.15 9.91
CA HIS A 271 -4.38 0.79 10.39
C HIS A 271 -3.63 -0.16 9.47
N ALA A 272 -2.75 -0.97 10.05
CA ALA A 272 -2.13 -2.10 9.39
C ALA A 272 -2.65 -3.39 10.01
N GLN A 273 -3.09 -4.34 9.19
CA GLN A 273 -3.58 -5.65 9.64
C GLN A 273 -2.88 -6.76 8.86
N GLY A 274 -2.27 -7.71 9.56
CA GLY A 274 -1.66 -8.90 8.95
C GLY A 274 -2.68 -9.72 8.16
N THR A 275 -2.24 -10.34 7.06
CA THR A 275 -3.06 -11.25 6.26
C THR A 275 -2.53 -12.68 6.36
N ARG A 276 -3.44 -13.66 6.41
CA ARG A 276 -3.17 -15.12 6.41
C ARG A 276 -2.22 -15.63 7.51
N GLY A 277 -2.72 -15.75 8.75
CA GLY A 277 -2.06 -16.52 9.81
C GLY A 277 -0.89 -15.82 10.51
N VAL A 278 -0.43 -14.67 10.01
CA VAL A 278 0.51 -13.79 10.69
C VAL A 278 -0.29 -12.71 11.43
N ASP A 279 -0.01 -12.54 12.73
CA ASP A 279 -0.71 -11.71 13.72
C ASP A 279 -1.91 -10.89 13.20
N LEU A 280 -3.12 -11.44 13.40
CA LEU A 280 -4.37 -10.82 12.95
C LEU A 280 -4.73 -9.56 13.75
N ARG A 281 -3.98 -9.24 14.81
CA ARG A 281 -4.22 -8.04 15.61
C ARG A 281 -3.78 -6.81 14.82
N GLY A 282 -4.77 -6.10 14.29
CA GLY A 282 -4.51 -4.82 13.63
C GLY A 282 -3.86 -3.82 14.59
N ARG A 283 -2.81 -3.15 14.12
CA ARG A 283 -2.18 -2.04 14.84
C ARG A 283 -2.51 -0.74 14.13
N GLY A 284 -3.13 0.19 14.86
CA GLY A 284 -3.41 1.53 14.36
C GLY A 284 -2.39 2.52 14.90
N VAL A 285 -1.61 3.12 14.01
CA VAL A 285 -0.64 4.20 14.30
C VAL A 285 -1.22 5.56 13.93
N PRO A 286 -0.80 6.66 14.58
CA PRO A 286 -1.23 8.00 14.18
C PRO A 286 -0.83 8.29 12.73
N TRP A 287 -1.68 9.03 12.02
CA TRP A 287 -1.40 9.54 10.69
C TRP A 287 -1.37 11.06 10.74
N LEU A 288 -0.26 11.64 10.27
CA LEU A 288 -0.10 13.07 10.07
C LEU A 288 0.48 13.28 8.67
N ALA A 289 -0.17 14.11 7.84
CA ALA A 289 0.32 14.39 6.50
C ALA A 289 0.01 15.83 6.07
N LEU A 290 0.81 16.32 5.14
CA LEU A 290 0.53 17.53 4.36
C LEU A 290 0.29 17.12 2.92
N ALA A 291 -0.64 17.77 2.22
CA ALA A 291 -0.80 17.61 0.79
C ALA A 291 -0.77 18.95 0.08
N LEU A 292 -0.17 18.99 -1.12
CA LEU A 292 -0.10 20.20 -1.96
C LEU A 292 -0.26 19.82 -3.43
N GLY A 293 -1.10 20.54 -4.16
CA GLY A 293 -1.13 20.40 -5.61
C GLY A 293 -2.23 21.16 -6.32
N PRO A 294 -2.30 21.02 -7.66
CA PRO A 294 -3.29 21.71 -8.47
C PRO A 294 -4.69 21.10 -8.36
N ARG A 295 -5.67 21.99 -8.51
CA ARG A 295 -7.09 21.66 -8.63
C ARG A 295 -7.69 22.38 -9.83
N PHE A 296 -8.54 21.66 -10.56
CA PHE A 296 -9.31 22.16 -11.71
C PHE A 296 -10.78 21.88 -11.46
N GLU A 297 -11.63 22.89 -11.59
CA GLU A 297 -13.06 22.77 -11.39
C GLU A 297 -13.86 23.45 -12.51
N ARG A 298 -15.00 22.85 -12.83
CA ARG A 298 -15.96 23.39 -13.79
C ARG A 298 -17.36 23.30 -13.22
N ALA A 299 -18.04 24.44 -13.15
CA ALA A 299 -19.44 24.48 -12.77
C ALA A 299 -20.35 24.07 -13.95
N PHE A 300 -21.42 23.33 -13.66
CA PHE A 300 -22.48 23.01 -14.61
C PHE A 300 -23.84 23.09 -13.90
N ALA A 301 -24.90 23.46 -14.62
CA ALA A 301 -26.26 23.57 -14.06
C ALA A 301 -26.39 24.46 -12.80
N GLY A 302 -25.58 25.52 -12.68
CA GLY A 302 -25.67 26.57 -11.66
C GLY A 302 -25.22 26.16 -10.23
N ARG A 303 -25.72 25.02 -9.74
CA ARG A 303 -25.45 24.48 -8.39
C ARG A 303 -24.42 23.35 -8.40
N PHE A 304 -24.22 22.67 -9.53
CA PHE A 304 -23.33 21.53 -9.62
C PHE A 304 -21.97 21.91 -10.19
N GLY A 305 -20.97 21.09 -9.90
CA GLY A 305 -19.65 21.19 -10.50
C GLY A 305 -18.94 19.86 -10.48
N ALA A 306 -17.93 19.73 -11.33
CA ALA A 306 -16.99 18.62 -11.32
C ALA A 306 -15.59 19.17 -11.09
N PHE A 307 -14.72 18.37 -10.49
CA PHE A 307 -13.34 18.75 -10.26
C PHE A 307 -12.37 17.58 -10.44
N VAL A 308 -11.14 17.92 -10.78
CA VAL A 308 -9.97 17.05 -10.79
C VAL A 308 -8.93 17.67 -9.88
N ALA A 309 -8.33 16.87 -9.01
CA ALA A 309 -7.24 17.30 -8.15
C ALA A 309 -6.08 16.30 -8.23
N VAL A 310 -4.86 16.82 -8.23
CA VAL A 310 -3.63 16.03 -8.10
C VAL A 310 -2.81 16.67 -7.00
N ALA A 311 -2.36 15.89 -6.02
CA ALA A 311 -1.60 16.40 -4.89
C ALA A 311 -0.41 15.51 -4.58
N VAL A 312 0.71 16.11 -4.21
CA VAL A 312 1.80 15.42 -3.53
C VAL A 312 1.44 15.34 -2.06
N VAL A 313 1.47 14.14 -1.48
CA VAL A 313 1.17 13.88 -0.07
C VAL A 313 2.49 13.58 0.64
N VAL A 314 2.80 14.31 1.70
CA VAL A 314 4.02 14.18 2.51
C VAL A 314 3.62 13.75 3.93
N PRO A 315 3.76 12.46 4.27
CA PRO A 315 3.55 11.99 5.62
C PRO A 315 4.59 12.60 6.56
N LEU A 316 4.11 13.23 7.64
CA LEU A 316 4.96 13.76 8.71
C LEU A 316 5.31 12.67 9.74
N SER A 317 4.45 11.67 9.89
CA SER A 317 4.67 10.51 10.74
C SER A 317 5.23 9.34 9.92
N ARG A 318 6.50 8.98 10.16
CA ARG A 318 7.13 7.81 9.54
C ARG A 318 7.00 6.61 10.46
N HIS A 319 6.24 5.61 10.02
CA HIS A 319 6.06 4.37 10.74
C HIS A 319 6.59 3.21 9.91
N ARG A 320 7.33 2.32 10.57
CA ARG A 320 7.70 1.01 10.05
C ARG A 320 6.73 -0.02 10.58
N PHE A 321 6.36 -0.96 9.74
CA PHE A 321 5.49 -2.06 10.08
C PHE A 321 6.34 -3.32 10.14
N ASP A 322 6.41 -3.91 11.32
CA ASP A 322 7.02 -5.21 11.54
C ASP A 322 5.93 -6.23 11.85
N ILE A 323 5.99 -7.40 11.22
CA ILE A 323 5.14 -8.53 11.57
C ILE A 323 6.02 -9.76 11.77
N GLY A 324 6.17 -10.18 13.03
CA GLY A 324 6.97 -11.35 13.38
C GLY A 324 8.47 -11.17 13.13
N GLY A 325 9.01 -9.96 13.32
CA GLY A 325 10.43 -9.65 13.11
C GLY A 325 10.82 -9.39 11.65
N ARG A 326 9.83 -9.35 10.74
CA ARG A 326 10.02 -8.99 9.33
C ARG A 326 9.42 -7.62 9.06
N ASP A 327 10.21 -6.76 8.43
CA ASP A 327 9.75 -5.48 7.88
C ASP A 327 8.78 -5.75 6.72
N VAL A 328 7.51 -5.40 6.91
CA VAL A 328 6.45 -5.54 5.89
C VAL A 328 6.21 -4.24 5.14
N GLY A 329 6.87 -3.14 5.53
CA GLY A 329 6.81 -1.88 4.82
C GLY A 329 7.05 -0.64 5.69
N GLU A 330 7.48 0.42 5.04
CA GLU A 330 7.69 1.75 5.63
C GLU A 330 6.82 2.78 4.91
N VAL A 331 6.22 3.71 5.67
CA VAL A 331 5.55 4.89 5.11
C VAL A 331 6.58 5.72 4.33
N ALA A 332 6.37 5.88 3.02
CA ALA A 332 7.31 6.60 2.17
C ALA A 332 7.33 8.11 2.51
N PRO A 333 8.44 8.82 2.23
CA PRO A 333 8.54 10.25 2.52
C PRO A 333 7.56 11.11 1.71
N ALA A 334 7.10 10.62 0.56
CA ALA A 334 6.13 11.29 -0.28
C ALA A 334 5.32 10.28 -1.12
N GLY A 335 4.13 10.71 -1.53
CA GLY A 335 3.29 10.04 -2.50
C GLY A 335 2.50 11.02 -3.35
N VAL A 336 1.68 10.47 -4.25
CA VAL A 336 0.80 11.24 -5.13
C VAL A 336 -0.62 10.75 -4.93
N ARG A 337 -1.55 11.69 -4.80
CA ARG A 337 -3.00 11.47 -4.80
C ARG A 337 -3.60 12.11 -6.05
N ALA A 338 -4.42 11.36 -6.78
CA ALA A 338 -5.25 11.90 -7.86
C ALA A 338 -6.72 11.61 -7.56
N ALA A 339 -7.59 12.61 -7.71
CA ALA A 339 -9.00 12.51 -7.39
C ALA A 339 -9.88 13.18 -8.46
N LEU A 340 -11.05 12.57 -8.70
CA LEU A 340 -12.12 13.09 -9.54
C LEU A 340 -13.39 13.14 -8.69
N GLY A 341 -14.10 14.26 -8.70
CA GLY A 341 -15.28 14.41 -7.87
C GLY A 341 -16.33 15.37 -8.39
N LEU A 342 -17.42 15.42 -7.63
CA LEU A 342 -18.56 16.29 -7.85
C LEU A 342 -18.72 17.25 -6.68
N ALA A 343 -19.24 18.43 -6.99
CA ALA A 343 -19.51 19.50 -6.05
C ALA A 343 -20.97 19.96 -6.14
N VAL A 344 -21.58 20.23 -5.00
CA VAL A 344 -22.91 20.82 -4.86
C VAL A 344 -22.80 22.10 -4.04
N ARG A 345 -23.19 23.22 -4.63
CA ARG A 345 -23.28 24.52 -3.96
C ARG A 345 -24.67 24.65 -3.34
N LEU A 346 -24.70 24.91 -2.03
CA LEU A 346 -25.92 25.01 -1.24
C LEU A 346 -26.55 26.41 -1.37
#